data_AF-A0A011V335-F1
#
_entry.id   AF-A0A011V335-F1
#
_cell.length_a   1.000
_cell.length_b   1.000
_cell.length_c   1.000
_cell.angle_alpha   90.00
_cell.angle_beta   90.00
_cell.angle_gamma   90.00
#
_symmetry.space_group_name_H-M   'P 1'
#
loop_
_entity.id
_entity.type
_entity.pdbx_description
1 polymer ?
#
loop_
_entity_poly.entity_id
_entity_poly.type
_entity_poly.pdbx_seq_one_letter_code
_entity_poly.pdbx_strand_id
1 'polypeptide(L)'
;MRTKAKAALISAAAIVGVAGGIWFSWCSGINYERRYKKLFDKTFKGDYKITVTESWFYTNKEAPIKLPVRYKVYDVEYKDKNGNVRHSELDNRVGYSNYFFEDEKLIEYIKNRNFKADYDIMAFLNYEMDDIAKEDMRENIMPKYFDFTYDPESDSFPQGDGYKMICLPFGTCTNYVSETENIDKMQEFISPENCIVISDMDAKTYANIKSNYLLFAVIITDEDKYEMKDEYLKKVEAMMDEYSAASDFGGNYHYIVRRESNEETELKDLDVTEVYVLNGEKITFDPNEEYPSARFREEIAKKCGYVISKK
;
A
#
# COMPACT_ATOMS: atom_id res chain seq x y z
N MET A 1 -1.33 31.49 57.27
CA MET A 1 -1.09 31.84 55.85
C MET A 1 0.05 31.05 55.15
N ARG A 2 1.02 30.43 55.84
CA ARG A 2 2.18 29.77 55.19
C ARG A 2 1.92 28.41 54.51
N THR A 3 0.85 27.70 54.85
CA THR A 3 0.56 26.34 54.33
C THR A 3 -0.14 26.35 52.97
N LYS A 4 -1.04 27.30 52.72
CA LYS A 4 -1.74 27.45 51.41
C LYS A 4 -0.79 27.87 50.28
N ALA A 5 0.22 28.69 50.58
CA ALA A 5 1.23 29.11 49.60
C ALA A 5 2.17 27.97 49.18
N LYS A 6 2.53 27.06 50.10
CA LYS A 6 3.32 25.86 49.78
C LYS A 6 2.53 24.87 48.93
N ALA A 7 1.24 24.64 49.25
CA ALA A 7 0.37 23.81 48.44
C ALA A 7 0.18 24.38 47.02
N ALA A 8 -0.01 25.71 46.90
CA ALA A 8 -0.11 26.37 45.59
C ALA A 8 1.17 26.26 44.76
N LEU A 9 2.35 26.36 45.38
CA LEU A 9 3.65 26.18 44.71
C LEU A 9 3.88 24.74 44.25
N ILE A 10 3.49 23.74 45.04
CA ILE A 10 3.59 22.33 44.67
C ILE A 10 2.63 22.01 43.52
N SER A 11 1.39 22.53 43.57
CA SER A 11 0.43 22.39 42.47
C SER A 11 0.90 23.11 41.21
N ALA A 12 1.50 24.31 41.32
CA ALA A 12 2.07 25.02 40.19
C ALA A 12 3.27 24.28 39.58
N ALA A 13 4.15 23.70 40.40
CA ALA A 13 5.27 22.88 39.95
C ALA A 13 4.79 21.58 39.26
N ALA A 14 3.72 20.96 39.75
CA ALA A 14 3.10 19.81 39.09
C ALA A 14 2.48 20.19 37.73
N ILE A 15 1.80 21.34 37.64
CA ILE A 15 1.23 21.85 36.38
C ILE A 15 2.34 22.19 35.38
N VAL A 16 3.42 22.84 35.82
CA VAL A 16 4.58 23.16 34.97
C VAL A 16 5.34 21.89 34.57
N GLY A 17 5.45 20.90 35.46
CA GLY A 17 6.03 19.60 35.15
C GLY A 17 5.22 18.81 34.12
N VAL A 18 3.89 18.81 34.24
CA VAL A 18 2.98 18.18 33.28
C VAL A 18 3.00 18.94 31.94
N ALA A 19 2.89 20.27 31.95
CA ALA A 19 2.94 21.08 30.73
C ALA A 19 4.31 20.98 30.03
N GLY A 20 5.40 20.99 30.79
CA GLY A 20 6.76 20.82 30.27
C GLY A 20 7.01 19.42 29.72
N GLY A 21 6.55 18.37 30.42
CA GLY A 21 6.64 16.99 29.94
C GLY A 21 5.84 16.75 28.65
N ILE A 22 4.63 17.33 28.56
CA ILE A 22 3.81 17.32 27.35
C ILE A 22 4.54 18.05 26.22
N TRP A 23 5.11 19.23 26.48
CA TRP A 23 5.87 20.01 25.49
C TRP A 23 7.10 19.26 24.97
N PHE A 24 7.92 18.68 25.85
CA PHE A 24 9.11 17.93 25.46
C PHE A 24 8.81 16.65 24.69
N SER A 25 7.79 15.89 25.09
CA SER A 25 7.35 14.69 24.36
C SER A 25 6.67 15.01 23.03
N TRP A 26 6.26 16.25 22.81
CA TRP A 26 5.52 16.67 21.63
C TRP A 26 6.44 17.34 20.59
N CYS A 27 7.36 18.22 21.00
CA CYS A 27 8.40 18.77 20.11
C CYS A 27 9.39 17.70 19.60
N SER A 28 9.46 16.52 20.22
CA SER A 28 10.44 15.49 19.84
C SER A 28 10.15 14.82 18.49
N GLY A 29 8.95 15.00 17.92
CA GLY A 29 8.55 14.29 16.69
C GLY A 29 8.33 12.80 16.91
N ILE A 30 8.03 12.06 15.83
CA ILE A 30 8.04 10.59 15.82
C ILE A 30 9.39 10.13 15.27
N ASN A 31 10.11 9.34 16.06
CA ASN A 31 11.36 8.73 15.63
C ASN A 31 11.08 7.32 15.08
N TYR A 32 10.97 7.21 13.76
CA TYR A 32 10.66 5.95 13.07
C TYR A 32 11.76 4.90 13.27
N GLU A 33 13.03 5.29 13.19
CA GLU A 33 14.17 4.41 13.46
C GLU A 33 14.03 3.72 14.83
N ARG A 34 13.73 4.48 15.88
CA ARG A 34 13.58 3.91 17.24
C ARG A 34 12.30 3.11 17.40
N ARG A 35 11.17 3.60 16.88
CA ARG A 35 9.84 2.99 17.08
C ARG A 35 9.71 1.67 16.31
N TYR A 36 10.18 1.62 15.08
CA TYR A 36 10.01 0.50 14.16
C TYR A 36 11.28 -0.32 13.94
N LYS A 37 12.33 -0.12 14.75
CA LYS A 37 13.60 -0.87 14.61
C LYS A 37 13.39 -2.38 14.44
N LYS A 38 12.62 -3.00 15.34
CA LYS A 38 12.39 -4.45 15.29
C LYS A 38 11.63 -4.89 14.03
N LEU A 39 10.72 -4.03 13.56
CA LEU A 39 9.96 -4.27 12.33
C LEU A 39 10.91 -4.22 11.14
N PHE A 40 11.73 -3.16 11.00
CA PHE A 40 12.72 -3.03 9.93
C PHE A 40 13.81 -4.10 9.97
N ASP A 41 14.33 -4.43 11.16
CA ASP A 41 15.28 -5.54 11.35
C ASP A 41 14.70 -6.87 10.84
N LYS A 42 13.39 -7.09 10.98
CA LYS A 42 12.73 -8.29 10.50
C LYS A 42 12.44 -8.23 9.01
N THR A 43 11.79 -7.16 8.56
CA THR A 43 11.32 -6.94 7.19
C THR A 43 12.47 -6.89 6.19
N PHE A 44 13.60 -6.27 6.57
CA PHE A 44 14.79 -6.15 5.73
C PHE A 44 15.94 -7.06 6.20
N LYS A 45 15.65 -8.05 7.05
CA LYS A 45 16.65 -8.98 7.63
C LYS A 45 17.85 -8.30 8.30
N GLY A 46 17.72 -7.04 8.72
CA GLY A 46 18.80 -6.23 9.28
C GLY A 46 19.78 -5.68 8.24
N ASP A 47 19.58 -5.95 6.95
CA ASP A 47 20.36 -5.39 5.84
C ASP A 47 19.63 -4.19 5.24
N TYR A 48 19.60 -3.11 6.03
CA TYR A 48 19.03 -1.84 5.61
C TYR A 48 19.78 -0.68 6.26
N LYS A 49 19.66 0.49 5.66
CA LYS A 49 20.24 1.74 6.14
C LYS A 49 19.18 2.82 6.12
N ILE A 50 19.01 3.48 7.26
CA ILE A 50 18.13 4.64 7.38
C ILE A 50 19.00 5.90 7.44
N THR A 51 18.82 6.80 6.48
CA THR A 51 19.51 8.08 6.43
C THR A 51 18.50 9.21 6.61
N VAL A 52 18.78 10.17 7.49
CA VAL A 52 17.97 11.39 7.57
C VAL A 52 18.36 12.31 6.42
N THR A 53 17.47 12.50 5.46
CA THR A 53 17.68 13.36 4.29
C THR A 53 17.28 14.81 4.58
N GLU A 54 16.26 15.00 5.41
CA GLU A 54 15.78 16.31 5.84
C GLU A 54 15.44 16.30 7.34
N SER A 55 15.71 17.39 8.06
CA SER A 55 15.20 17.58 9.42
C SER A 55 15.01 19.04 9.77
N TRP A 56 13.81 19.40 10.19
CA TRP A 56 13.49 20.75 10.62
C TRP A 56 12.29 20.77 11.58
N PHE A 57 11.65 21.93 11.72
CA PHE A 57 10.38 22.10 12.40
C PHE A 57 9.24 22.28 11.39
N TYR A 58 8.14 21.58 11.64
CA TYR A 58 6.91 21.64 10.85
C TYR A 58 5.76 22.07 11.74
N THR A 59 4.83 22.85 11.19
CA THR A 59 3.58 23.20 11.85
C THR A 59 2.45 22.96 10.86
N ASN A 60 1.53 22.05 11.17
CA ASN A 60 0.33 21.87 10.38
C ASN A 60 -0.55 23.13 10.51
N LYS A 61 -0.78 23.83 9.39
CA LYS A 61 -1.55 25.07 9.35
C LYS A 61 -3.05 24.86 9.58
N GLU A 62 -3.53 23.65 9.30
CA GLU A 62 -4.92 23.23 9.36
C GLU A 62 -5.25 22.48 10.65
N ALA A 63 -4.25 22.20 11.50
CA ALA A 63 -4.49 21.58 12.80
C ALA A 63 -5.25 22.55 13.74
N PRO A 64 -6.11 22.02 14.64
CA PRO A 64 -6.84 22.83 15.61
C PRO A 64 -5.90 23.65 16.51
N ILE A 65 -4.64 23.19 16.69
CA ILE A 65 -3.59 23.94 17.36
C ILE A 65 -2.30 23.90 16.53
N LYS A 66 -1.79 25.09 16.19
CA LYS A 66 -0.57 25.31 15.39
C LYS A 66 0.68 25.18 16.25
N LEU A 67 1.02 23.96 16.59
CA LEU A 67 2.19 23.67 17.39
C LEU A 67 3.36 23.20 16.47
N PRO A 68 4.60 23.77 16.59
CA PRO A 68 5.79 23.29 15.88
C PRO A 68 6.37 21.92 16.34
N VAL A 69 6.31 20.90 15.48
CA VAL A 69 6.91 19.57 15.71
C VAL A 69 8.26 19.45 15.01
N ARG A 70 9.22 18.72 15.59
CA ARG A 70 10.41 18.29 14.83
C ARG A 70 10.00 17.22 13.85
N TYR A 71 10.38 17.39 12.59
CA TYR A 71 10.23 16.36 11.58
C TYR A 71 11.58 15.88 11.06
N LYS A 72 11.51 14.69 10.45
CA LYS A 72 12.58 14.04 9.73
C LYS A 72 11.98 13.34 8.53
N VAL A 73 12.60 13.56 7.37
CA VAL A 73 12.42 12.73 6.19
C VAL A 73 13.57 11.73 6.19
N TYR A 74 13.24 10.47 5.98
CA TYR A 74 14.17 9.36 5.98
C TYR A 74 14.24 8.74 4.59
N ASP A 75 15.44 8.43 4.14
CA ASP A 75 15.67 7.47 3.05
C ASP A 75 15.96 6.11 3.68
N VAL A 76 15.16 5.11 3.30
CA VAL A 76 15.34 3.71 3.68
C VAL A 76 15.95 2.98 2.48
N GLU A 77 17.24 2.68 2.59
CA GLU A 77 18.00 1.92 1.60
C GLU A 77 18.05 0.44 2.02
N TYR A 78 17.71 -0.48 1.12
CA TYR A 78 17.81 -1.92 1.35
C TYR A 78 18.06 -2.67 0.03
N LYS A 79 18.35 -3.98 0.11
CA LYS A 79 18.44 -4.84 -1.07
C LYS A 79 17.25 -5.78 -1.18
N ASP A 80 16.70 -5.88 -2.38
CA ASP A 80 15.67 -6.87 -2.69
C ASP A 80 16.27 -8.27 -2.89
N LYS A 81 15.40 -9.24 -3.16
CA LYS A 81 15.76 -10.64 -3.37
C LYS A 81 16.73 -10.85 -4.53
N ASN A 82 16.65 -9.98 -5.54
CA ASN A 82 17.46 -10.03 -6.75
C ASN A 82 18.78 -9.24 -6.59
N GLY A 83 18.99 -8.61 -5.44
CA GLY A 83 20.18 -7.83 -5.12
C GLY A 83 20.14 -6.38 -5.62
N ASN A 84 18.99 -5.93 -6.13
CA ASN A 84 18.82 -4.53 -6.52
C ASN A 84 18.77 -3.66 -5.26
N VAL A 85 19.44 -2.52 -5.31
CA VAL A 85 19.36 -1.52 -4.25
C VAL A 85 18.09 -0.72 -4.44
N ARG A 86 17.26 -0.69 -3.39
CA ARG A 86 16.01 0.04 -3.32
C ARG A 86 16.11 1.20 -2.35
N HIS A 87 15.40 2.27 -2.67
CA HIS A 87 15.33 3.49 -1.88
C HIS A 87 13.88 3.90 -1.73
N SER A 88 13.48 4.17 -0.50
CA SER A 88 12.10 4.50 -0.19
C SER A 88 12.04 5.61 0.85
N GLU A 89 11.27 6.65 0.57
CA GLU A 89 11.15 7.81 1.44
C GLU A 89 10.09 7.58 2.54
N LEU A 90 10.42 7.93 3.77
CA LEU A 90 9.49 7.99 4.89
C LEU A 90 9.46 9.40 5.49
N ASP A 91 8.29 10.02 5.51
CA ASP A 91 8.10 11.35 6.05
C ASP A 91 7.30 11.32 7.35
N ASN A 92 7.98 11.55 8.49
CA ASN A 92 7.28 11.54 9.78
C ASN A 92 6.33 12.73 10.00
N ARG A 93 6.25 13.70 9.07
CA ARG A 93 5.19 14.73 9.06
C ARG A 93 3.81 14.11 8.86
N VAL A 94 3.72 12.92 8.27
CA VAL A 94 2.45 12.20 8.07
C VAL A 94 1.71 11.96 9.39
N GLY A 95 2.44 11.68 10.47
CA GLY A 95 1.86 11.58 11.82
C GLY A 95 1.13 12.85 12.31
N TYR A 96 1.30 13.97 11.61
CA TYR A 96 0.79 15.30 11.97
C TYR A 96 -0.09 15.94 10.88
N SER A 97 -0.30 15.25 9.75
CA SER A 97 -1.10 15.73 8.62
C SER A 97 -2.60 15.44 8.83
N ASN A 98 -3.46 16.17 8.11
CA ASN A 98 -4.92 15.97 8.12
C ASN A 98 -5.40 15.01 7.03
N TYR A 99 -4.50 14.43 6.22
CA TYR A 99 -4.86 13.61 5.05
C TYR A 99 -5.76 12.42 5.39
N PHE A 100 -5.71 11.93 6.63
CA PHE A 100 -6.46 10.76 7.08
C PHE A 100 -7.67 11.11 7.94
N PHE A 101 -7.64 12.26 8.65
CA PHE A 101 -8.64 12.62 9.66
C PHE A 101 -8.72 14.14 9.88
N GLU A 102 -9.93 14.64 10.15
CA GLU A 102 -10.13 15.94 10.78
C GLU A 102 -10.01 15.79 12.30
N ASP A 103 -8.84 16.15 12.88
CA ASP A 103 -8.70 16.17 14.33
C ASP A 103 -9.42 17.42 14.89
N GLU A 104 -10.60 17.26 15.48
CA GLU A 104 -11.38 18.39 16.01
C GLU A 104 -10.80 18.94 17.32
N LYS A 105 -10.14 18.10 18.13
CA LYS A 105 -9.61 18.46 19.45
C LYS A 105 -8.14 18.12 19.63
N LEU A 106 -7.46 18.85 20.51
CA LEU A 106 -6.05 18.60 20.88
C LEU A 106 -5.80 17.17 21.37
N ILE A 107 -6.73 16.59 22.13
CA ILE A 107 -6.57 15.25 22.68
C ILE A 107 -6.60 14.19 21.57
N GLU A 108 -7.47 14.36 20.57
CA GLU A 108 -7.55 13.51 19.38
C GLU A 108 -6.25 13.66 18.57
N TYR A 109 -5.85 14.89 18.27
CA TYR A 109 -4.57 15.18 17.59
C TYR A 109 -3.35 14.52 18.27
N ILE A 110 -3.29 14.49 19.61
CA ILE A 110 -2.21 13.84 20.36
C ILE A 110 -2.30 12.31 20.31
N LYS A 111 -3.51 11.74 20.43
CA LYS A 111 -3.72 10.28 20.43
C LYS A 111 -3.48 9.69 19.03
N ASN A 112 -4.00 10.37 18.01
CA ASN A 112 -4.04 9.87 16.64
C ASN A 112 -2.67 9.90 15.96
N ARG A 113 -1.71 10.69 16.44
CA ARG A 113 -0.36 10.77 15.84
C ARG A 113 0.33 9.42 15.66
N ASN A 114 0.19 8.53 16.65
CA ASN A 114 0.84 7.22 16.62
C ASN A 114 0.10 6.28 15.67
N PHE A 115 -1.23 6.38 15.63
CA PHE A 115 -2.05 5.64 14.68
C PHE A 115 -1.73 6.06 13.24
N LYS A 116 -1.66 7.38 12.97
CA LYS A 116 -1.26 7.93 11.67
C LYS A 116 0.11 7.44 11.23
N ALA A 117 1.08 7.41 12.15
CA ALA A 117 2.41 6.84 11.87
C ALA A 117 2.39 5.32 11.64
N ASP A 118 1.60 4.58 12.41
CA ASP A 118 1.43 3.13 12.22
C ASP A 118 0.79 2.83 10.85
N TYR A 119 -0.20 3.63 10.44
CA TYR A 119 -0.84 3.53 9.13
C TYR A 119 0.14 3.88 8.01
N ASP A 120 0.91 4.96 8.17
CA ASP A 120 1.95 5.38 7.23
C ASP A 120 2.99 4.28 6.99
N ILE A 121 3.46 3.62 8.06
CA ILE A 121 4.36 2.48 7.95
C ILE A 121 3.68 1.28 7.27
N MET A 122 2.43 0.96 7.60
CA MET A 122 1.70 -0.12 6.92
C MET A 122 1.58 0.18 5.42
N ALA A 123 1.19 1.39 5.05
CA ALA A 123 1.03 1.82 3.66
C ALA A 123 2.38 1.78 2.92
N PHE A 124 3.42 2.34 3.52
CA PHE A 124 4.80 2.25 3.01
C PHE A 124 5.21 0.81 2.70
N LEU A 125 5.07 -0.10 3.67
CA LEU A 125 5.43 -1.50 3.49
C LEU A 125 4.57 -2.15 2.39
N ASN A 126 3.30 -1.77 2.28
CA ASN A 126 2.41 -2.29 1.25
C ASN A 126 2.79 -1.82 -0.15
N TYR A 127 3.10 -0.53 -0.32
CA TYR A 127 3.57 0.02 -1.59
C TYR A 127 4.90 -0.61 -2.02
N GLU A 128 5.84 -0.82 -1.09
CA GLU A 128 7.08 -1.52 -1.40
C GLU A 128 6.83 -2.94 -1.92
N MET A 129 5.91 -3.68 -1.29
CA MET A 129 5.52 -5.02 -1.77
C MET A 129 4.90 -4.98 -3.17
N ASP A 130 4.01 -4.03 -3.41
CA ASP A 130 3.36 -3.82 -4.71
C ASP A 130 4.42 -3.50 -5.78
N ASP A 131 5.37 -2.60 -5.51
CA ASP A 131 6.43 -2.26 -6.45
C ASP A 131 7.36 -3.44 -6.74
N ILE A 132 7.77 -4.24 -5.74
CA ILE A 132 8.56 -5.46 -5.98
C ILE A 132 7.79 -6.42 -6.88
N ALA A 133 6.51 -6.67 -6.58
CA ALA A 133 5.71 -7.61 -7.35
C ALA A 133 5.51 -7.13 -8.79
N LYS A 134 5.29 -5.84 -9.00
CA LYS A 134 5.15 -5.23 -10.33
C LYS A 134 6.43 -5.38 -11.15
N GLU A 135 7.59 -5.09 -10.56
CA GLU A 135 8.88 -5.23 -11.23
C GLU A 135 9.21 -6.68 -11.55
N ASP A 136 9.00 -7.60 -10.59
CA ASP A 136 9.26 -9.02 -10.80
C ASP A 136 8.35 -9.64 -11.87
N MET A 137 7.06 -9.25 -11.88
CA MET A 137 6.13 -9.62 -12.96
C MET A 137 6.67 -9.15 -14.31
N ARG A 138 7.11 -7.89 -14.41
CA ARG A 138 7.60 -7.28 -15.65
C ARG A 138 8.92 -7.90 -16.13
N GLU A 139 9.84 -8.17 -15.23
CA GLU A 139 11.21 -8.56 -15.60
C GLU A 139 11.38 -10.08 -15.73
N ASN A 140 10.65 -10.86 -14.94
CA ASN A 140 10.89 -12.30 -14.82
C ASN A 140 9.72 -13.17 -15.26
N ILE A 141 8.47 -12.67 -15.28
CA ILE A 141 7.29 -13.49 -15.59
C ILE A 141 6.71 -13.14 -16.97
N MET A 142 6.29 -11.90 -17.18
CA MET A 142 5.67 -11.43 -18.43
C MET A 142 6.50 -11.76 -19.69
N PRO A 143 7.84 -11.62 -19.70
CA PRO A 143 8.65 -11.89 -20.91
C PRO A 143 8.63 -13.36 -21.37
N LYS A 144 8.17 -14.30 -20.53
CA LYS A 144 7.99 -15.70 -20.94
C LYS A 144 6.77 -15.89 -21.86
N TYR A 145 5.83 -14.95 -21.83
CA TYR A 145 4.52 -15.06 -22.49
C TYR A 145 4.29 -13.99 -23.56
N PHE A 146 4.91 -12.83 -23.40
CA PHE A 146 4.71 -11.66 -24.22
C PHE A 146 6.04 -11.08 -24.68
N ASP A 147 6.10 -10.70 -25.96
CA ASP A 147 7.20 -9.91 -26.51
C ASP A 147 6.83 -8.44 -26.43
N PHE A 148 7.55 -7.68 -25.59
CA PHE A 148 7.25 -6.28 -25.35
C PHE A 148 8.48 -5.46 -25.03
N THR A 149 8.27 -4.14 -25.05
CA THR A 149 9.22 -3.13 -24.61
C THR A 149 8.61 -2.32 -23.48
N TYR A 150 9.46 -1.84 -22.58
CA TYR A 150 9.06 -0.97 -21.49
C TYR A 150 10.08 0.15 -21.37
N ASP A 151 9.60 1.38 -21.38
CA ASP A 151 10.41 2.56 -21.16
C ASP A 151 10.05 3.18 -19.79
N PRO A 152 10.94 3.06 -18.79
CA PRO A 152 10.67 3.57 -17.45
C PRO A 152 10.59 5.10 -17.39
N GLU A 153 11.08 5.84 -18.39
CA GLU A 153 11.09 7.31 -18.36
C GLU A 153 9.82 7.95 -18.95
N SER A 154 8.99 7.20 -19.68
CA SER A 154 7.82 7.74 -20.39
C SER A 154 6.47 7.49 -19.70
N ASP A 155 6.47 6.98 -18.46
CA ASP A 155 5.25 6.54 -17.74
C ASP A 155 4.36 5.58 -18.57
N SER A 156 4.95 4.95 -19.60
CA SER A 156 4.23 4.14 -20.57
C SER A 156 4.02 2.72 -20.05
N PHE A 157 2.82 2.18 -20.27
CA PHE A 157 2.55 0.76 -20.07
C PHE A 157 3.43 -0.09 -20.99
N PRO A 158 3.90 -1.27 -20.57
CA PRO A 158 4.60 -2.19 -21.46
C PRO A 158 3.86 -2.41 -22.79
N GLN A 159 4.55 -2.21 -23.92
CA GLN A 159 3.96 -2.27 -25.26
C GLN A 159 4.56 -3.40 -26.07
N GLY A 160 3.71 -4.23 -26.64
CA GLY A 160 4.09 -5.18 -27.67
C GLY A 160 3.57 -4.75 -29.03
N ASP A 161 3.70 -5.66 -29.99
CA ASP A 161 3.27 -5.41 -31.36
C ASP A 161 1.73 -5.38 -31.48
N GLY A 162 1.14 -4.19 -31.37
CA GLY A 162 -0.29 -3.93 -31.48
C GLY A 162 -1.10 -4.18 -30.19
N TYR A 163 -0.43 -4.17 -29.04
CA TYR A 163 -1.07 -4.27 -27.73
C TYR A 163 -0.27 -3.56 -26.64
N LYS A 164 -0.95 -3.16 -25.57
CA LYS A 164 -0.35 -2.66 -24.33
C LYS A 164 -0.79 -3.50 -23.15
N MET A 165 0.06 -3.60 -22.13
CA MET A 165 -0.19 -4.40 -20.95
C MET A 165 -0.23 -3.56 -19.68
N ILE A 166 -1.17 -3.87 -18.81
CA ILE A 166 -1.29 -3.26 -17.48
C ILE A 166 -1.05 -4.36 -16.46
N CYS A 167 -0.10 -4.16 -15.55
CA CYS A 167 0.17 -5.05 -14.44
C CYS A 167 0.15 -4.22 -13.16
N LEU A 168 -0.91 -4.36 -12.36
CA LEU A 168 -1.11 -3.58 -11.14
C LEU A 168 -1.35 -4.53 -9.96
N PRO A 169 -0.35 -4.71 -9.09
CA PRO A 169 -0.57 -5.29 -7.77
C PRO A 169 -1.39 -4.32 -6.92
N PHE A 170 -2.22 -4.86 -6.04
CA PHE A 170 -3.04 -4.10 -5.11
C PHE A 170 -3.09 -4.78 -3.75
N GLY A 171 -2.54 -4.11 -2.73
CA GLY A 171 -2.82 -4.45 -1.34
C GLY A 171 -4.19 -3.96 -0.88
N THR A 172 -5.06 -4.89 -0.48
CA THR A 172 -6.41 -4.54 -0.05
C THR A 172 -6.42 -3.87 1.32
N CYS A 173 -5.39 -4.09 2.16
CA CYS A 173 -5.35 -3.64 3.55
C CYS A 173 -5.45 -2.12 3.73
N THR A 174 -4.82 -1.32 2.87
CA THR A 174 -4.77 0.15 2.98
C THR A 174 -6.15 0.80 2.81
N ASN A 175 -7.05 0.16 2.06
CA ASN A 175 -8.37 0.70 1.72
C ASN A 175 -9.43 0.52 2.81
N TYR A 176 -9.22 -0.40 3.76
CA TYR A 176 -10.24 -0.78 4.76
C TYR A 176 -9.81 -0.51 6.20
N VAL A 177 -8.59 -0.03 6.45
CA VAL A 177 -8.15 0.36 7.80
C VAL A 177 -8.56 1.81 8.10
N SER A 178 -9.20 2.02 9.25
CA SER A 178 -9.53 3.35 9.78
C SER A 178 -9.26 3.42 11.29
N GLU A 179 -9.50 4.59 11.91
CA GLU A 179 -9.33 4.77 13.36
C GLU A 179 -10.35 4.01 14.21
N THR A 180 -11.48 3.58 13.62
CA THR A 180 -12.55 2.87 14.32
C THR A 180 -12.72 1.44 13.82
N GLU A 181 -12.22 1.13 12.63
CA GLU A 181 -12.39 -0.18 11.99
C GLU A 181 -11.05 -0.77 11.58
N ASN A 182 -10.90 -2.07 11.83
CA ASN A 182 -9.76 -2.88 11.36
C ASN A 182 -8.38 -2.41 11.87
N ILE A 183 -8.31 -1.74 13.03
CA ILE A 183 -7.04 -1.35 13.68
C ILE A 183 -6.17 -2.56 13.98
N ASP A 184 -6.79 -3.66 14.41
CA ASP A 184 -6.13 -4.96 14.63
C ASP A 184 -5.46 -5.47 13.36
N LYS A 185 -6.08 -5.26 12.18
CA LYS A 185 -5.54 -5.64 10.89
C LYS A 185 -4.30 -4.85 10.51
N MET A 186 -4.26 -3.56 10.81
CA MET A 186 -3.03 -2.77 10.65
C MET A 186 -1.88 -3.34 11.48
N GLN A 187 -2.15 -3.74 12.72
CA GLN A 187 -1.12 -4.32 13.62
C GLN A 187 -0.60 -5.67 13.12
N GLU A 188 -1.38 -6.45 12.37
CA GLU A 188 -0.90 -7.68 11.72
C GLU A 188 0.25 -7.39 10.72
N PHE A 189 0.22 -6.25 10.01
CA PHE A 189 1.26 -5.87 9.05
C PHE A 189 2.52 -5.28 9.71
N ILE A 190 2.35 -4.48 10.76
CA ILE A 190 3.45 -3.74 11.39
C ILE A 190 4.00 -4.43 12.65
N SER A 191 3.55 -5.65 12.95
CA SER A 191 4.08 -6.48 14.03
C SER A 191 5.32 -7.26 13.55
N PRO A 192 6.47 -7.18 14.25
CA PRO A 192 7.66 -7.98 13.92
C PRO A 192 7.44 -9.50 13.93
N GLU A 193 6.37 -9.98 14.56
CA GLU A 193 6.05 -11.42 14.64
C GLU A 193 5.39 -11.93 13.35
N ASN A 194 4.62 -11.08 12.69
CA ASN A 194 3.78 -11.44 11.54
C ASN A 194 4.15 -10.70 10.26
N CYS A 195 5.05 -9.70 10.34
CA CYS A 195 5.39 -8.88 9.19
C CYS A 195 6.06 -9.71 8.09
N ILE A 196 5.82 -9.27 6.85
CA ILE A 196 6.44 -9.87 5.68
C ILE A 196 7.89 -9.40 5.57
N VAL A 197 8.74 -10.31 5.11
CA VAL A 197 10.14 -10.05 4.81
C VAL A 197 10.23 -9.48 3.40
N ILE A 198 10.19 -8.15 3.28
CA ILE A 198 10.21 -7.44 1.99
C ILE A 198 11.49 -7.73 1.21
N SER A 199 12.64 -7.90 1.88
CA SER A 199 13.89 -8.25 1.19
C SER A 199 13.85 -9.62 0.48
N ASP A 200 12.89 -10.48 0.81
CA ASP A 200 12.69 -11.79 0.17
C ASP A 200 11.50 -11.82 -0.81
N MET A 201 10.85 -10.67 -0.99
CA MET A 201 9.64 -10.56 -1.80
C MET A 201 9.95 -10.79 -3.29
N ASP A 202 8.98 -11.40 -3.95
CA ASP A 202 8.85 -11.57 -5.40
C ASP A 202 7.36 -11.76 -5.72
N ALA A 203 7.00 -11.88 -7.01
CA ALA A 203 5.60 -12.05 -7.40
C ALA A 203 4.97 -13.33 -6.81
N LYS A 204 5.78 -14.37 -6.58
CA LYS A 204 5.33 -15.64 -5.98
C LYS A 204 4.94 -15.46 -4.52
N THR A 205 5.80 -14.80 -3.74
CA THR A 205 5.56 -14.48 -2.34
C THR A 205 4.36 -13.53 -2.22
N TYR A 206 4.25 -12.58 -3.14
CA TYR A 206 3.10 -11.67 -3.23
C TYR A 206 1.78 -12.42 -3.46
N ALA A 207 1.77 -13.40 -4.36
CA ALA A 207 0.62 -14.26 -4.63
C ALA A 207 0.12 -15.03 -3.39
N ASN A 208 0.99 -15.24 -2.40
CA ASN A 208 0.65 -15.94 -1.16
C ASN A 208 0.14 -15.00 -0.04
N ILE A 209 -0.04 -13.70 -0.32
CA ILE A 209 -0.64 -12.76 0.63
C ILE A 209 -2.14 -12.69 0.39
N LYS A 210 -2.93 -13.25 1.32
CA LYS A 210 -4.38 -13.38 1.19
C LYS A 210 -5.14 -12.06 0.98
N SER A 211 -4.61 -10.96 1.49
CA SER A 211 -5.22 -9.63 1.34
C SER A 211 -4.81 -8.92 0.06
N ASN A 212 -3.93 -9.48 -0.76
CA ASN A 212 -3.45 -8.82 -1.96
C ASN A 212 -4.05 -9.48 -3.19
N TYR A 213 -4.12 -8.74 -4.29
CA TYR A 213 -4.47 -9.30 -5.60
C TYR A 213 -3.67 -8.65 -6.72
N LEU A 214 -3.59 -9.34 -7.85
CA LEU A 214 -2.96 -8.85 -9.07
C LEU A 214 -4.03 -8.53 -10.13
N LEU A 215 -4.01 -7.31 -10.68
CA LEU A 215 -4.70 -6.96 -11.92
C LEU A 215 -3.73 -7.12 -13.08
N PHE A 216 -4.14 -7.89 -14.09
CA PHE A 216 -3.44 -7.94 -15.36
C PHE A 216 -4.37 -7.60 -16.52
N ALA A 217 -4.00 -6.69 -17.41
CA ALA A 217 -4.79 -6.42 -18.60
C ALA A 217 -3.93 -6.44 -19.87
N VAL A 218 -4.47 -7.03 -20.93
CA VAL A 218 -4.01 -6.84 -22.30
C VAL A 218 -5.04 -6.01 -23.03
N ILE A 219 -4.61 -4.86 -23.55
CA ILE A 219 -5.44 -3.98 -24.36
C ILE A 219 -4.87 -4.04 -25.78
N ILE A 220 -5.64 -4.62 -26.70
CA ILE A 220 -5.27 -4.73 -28.12
C ILE A 220 -5.53 -3.36 -28.75
N THR A 221 -4.48 -2.72 -29.23
CA THR A 221 -4.52 -1.34 -29.73
C THR A 221 -4.48 -1.27 -31.26
N ASP A 222 -4.14 -2.37 -31.92
CA ASP A 222 -4.10 -2.50 -33.38
C ASP A 222 -5.31 -3.29 -33.89
N GLU A 223 -6.12 -2.64 -34.73
CA GLU A 223 -7.36 -3.21 -35.27
C GLU A 223 -7.12 -4.48 -36.09
N ASP A 224 -5.99 -4.55 -36.81
CA ASP A 224 -5.63 -5.73 -37.62
C ASP A 224 -5.33 -6.96 -36.75
N LYS A 225 -5.19 -6.77 -35.42
CA LYS A 225 -4.87 -7.81 -34.44
C LYS A 225 -5.99 -8.10 -33.47
N TYR A 226 -7.15 -7.51 -33.67
CA TYR A 226 -8.35 -7.75 -32.85
C TYR A 226 -8.79 -9.21 -32.81
N GLU A 227 -8.47 -10.00 -33.85
CA GLU A 227 -8.73 -11.44 -33.90
C GLU A 227 -7.70 -12.27 -33.10
N MET A 228 -6.62 -11.67 -32.62
CA MET A 228 -5.62 -12.33 -31.76
C MET A 228 -6.07 -12.45 -30.29
N LYS A 229 -7.29 -12.02 -29.96
CA LYS A 229 -7.82 -12.03 -28.59
C LYS A 229 -7.68 -13.40 -27.91
N ASP A 230 -8.06 -14.48 -28.60
CA ASP A 230 -7.98 -15.85 -28.05
C ASP A 230 -6.54 -16.30 -27.78
N GLU A 231 -5.58 -15.80 -28.57
CA GLU A 231 -4.17 -16.06 -28.33
C GLU A 231 -3.68 -15.32 -27.09
N TYR A 232 -3.99 -14.02 -26.98
CA TYR A 232 -3.65 -13.24 -25.79
C TYR A 232 -4.32 -13.80 -24.53
N LEU A 233 -5.58 -14.24 -24.63
CA LEU A 233 -6.29 -14.88 -23.55
C LEU A 233 -5.55 -16.13 -23.05
N LYS A 234 -5.11 -17.02 -23.95
CA LYS A 234 -4.32 -18.21 -23.58
C LYS A 234 -3.00 -17.85 -22.91
N LYS A 235 -2.31 -16.81 -23.40
CA LYS A 235 -1.06 -16.31 -22.80
C LYS A 235 -1.29 -15.78 -21.39
N VAL A 236 -2.35 -14.98 -21.20
CA VAL A 236 -2.75 -14.46 -19.88
C VAL A 236 -3.13 -15.60 -18.94
N GLU A 237 -3.93 -16.56 -19.38
CA GLU A 237 -4.33 -17.71 -18.57
C GLU A 237 -3.12 -18.52 -18.14
N ALA A 238 -2.20 -18.84 -19.06
CA ALA A 238 -0.99 -19.59 -18.74
C ALA A 238 -0.05 -18.84 -17.77
N MET A 239 -0.01 -17.51 -17.84
CA MET A 239 0.74 -16.68 -16.90
C MET A 239 0.06 -16.63 -15.52
N MET A 240 -1.26 -16.48 -15.48
CA MET A 240 -2.03 -16.48 -14.25
C MET A 240 -2.05 -17.86 -13.57
N ASP A 241 -1.94 -18.95 -14.33
CA ASP A 241 -1.74 -20.30 -13.80
C ASP A 241 -0.37 -20.43 -13.10
N GLU A 242 0.71 -19.84 -13.64
CA GLU A 242 2.01 -19.79 -12.94
C GLU A 242 1.89 -18.98 -11.63
N TYR A 243 1.20 -17.84 -11.65
CA TYR A 243 0.97 -17.01 -10.47
C TYR A 243 0.11 -17.74 -9.42
N SER A 244 -0.97 -18.39 -9.84
CA SER A 244 -1.86 -19.19 -8.99
C SER A 244 -1.12 -20.36 -8.34
N ALA A 245 -0.30 -21.08 -9.12
CA ALA A 245 0.49 -22.21 -8.63
C ALA A 245 1.58 -21.81 -7.63
N ALA A 246 1.98 -20.54 -7.58
CA ALA A 246 2.92 -20.03 -6.60
C ALA A 246 2.29 -19.75 -5.22
N SER A 247 0.96 -19.78 -5.14
CA SER A 247 0.19 -19.50 -3.92
C SER A 247 -0.38 -20.78 -3.32
N ASP A 248 -0.28 -20.93 -2.00
CA ASP A 248 -0.80 -22.10 -1.28
C ASP A 248 -2.35 -22.17 -1.31
N PHE A 249 -2.99 -21.06 -1.69
CA PHE A 249 -4.44 -20.94 -1.79
C PHE A 249 -4.89 -20.55 -3.21
N GLY A 250 -4.02 -20.64 -4.21
CA GLY A 250 -4.33 -20.29 -5.61
C GLY A 250 -4.38 -18.79 -5.91
N GLY A 251 -4.02 -17.94 -4.94
CA GLY A 251 -3.89 -16.49 -5.11
C GLY A 251 -5.22 -15.76 -5.34
N ASN A 252 -5.12 -14.44 -5.40
CA ASN A 252 -6.19 -13.58 -5.88
C ASN A 252 -5.67 -12.82 -7.10
N TYR A 253 -6.43 -12.85 -8.18
CA TYR A 253 -6.11 -12.07 -9.36
C TYR A 253 -7.37 -11.80 -10.16
N HIS A 254 -7.29 -10.80 -11.00
CA HIS A 254 -8.24 -10.65 -12.08
C HIS A 254 -7.50 -10.25 -13.35
N TYR A 255 -8.01 -10.70 -14.48
CA TYR A 255 -7.44 -10.32 -15.75
C TYR A 255 -8.48 -9.87 -16.77
N ILE A 256 -8.05 -8.98 -17.66
CA ILE A 256 -8.85 -8.40 -18.72
C ILE A 256 -8.10 -8.58 -20.05
N VAL A 257 -8.76 -9.12 -21.06
CA VAL A 257 -8.30 -9.04 -22.46
C VAL A 257 -9.38 -8.32 -23.24
N ARG A 258 -9.04 -7.17 -23.80
CA ARG A 258 -10.00 -6.32 -24.53
C ARG A 258 -9.39 -5.61 -25.72
N ARG A 259 -10.24 -5.22 -26.65
CA ARG A 259 -9.91 -4.23 -27.70
C ARG A 259 -9.86 -2.83 -27.08
N GLU A 260 -9.02 -1.95 -27.61
CA GLU A 260 -9.04 -0.53 -27.26
C GLU A 260 -10.32 0.10 -27.81
N SER A 261 -10.95 0.97 -27.01
CA SER A 261 -12.13 1.71 -27.46
C SER A 261 -11.67 2.87 -28.32
N ASN A 262 -12.07 2.88 -29.59
CA ASN A 262 -12.02 4.10 -30.38
C ASN A 262 -13.17 5.01 -29.90
N GLU A 263 -12.98 6.32 -29.87
CA GLU A 263 -13.96 7.30 -29.36
C GLU A 263 -15.35 7.20 -30.05
N GLU A 264 -15.43 6.54 -31.20
CA GLU A 264 -16.65 6.36 -32.00
C GLU A 264 -17.43 5.06 -31.68
N THR A 265 -16.85 4.10 -30.98
CA THR A 265 -17.53 2.82 -30.66
C THR A 265 -18.11 2.89 -29.24
N GLU A 266 -19.44 2.74 -29.11
CA GLU A 266 -20.07 2.60 -27.80
C GLU A 266 -19.40 1.44 -27.03
N LEU A 267 -19.12 1.66 -25.73
CA LEU A 267 -18.55 0.65 -24.81
C LEU A 267 -19.24 -0.73 -24.84
N LYS A 268 -20.44 -0.81 -25.40
CA LYS A 268 -21.27 -2.02 -25.51
C LYS A 268 -20.79 -3.05 -26.53
N ASP A 269 -20.00 -2.65 -27.52
CA ASP A 269 -19.51 -3.55 -28.59
C ASP A 269 -18.03 -3.93 -28.41
N LEU A 270 -17.42 -3.58 -27.29
CA LEU A 270 -16.06 -3.99 -26.98
C LEU A 270 -16.04 -5.48 -26.65
N ASP A 271 -15.33 -6.25 -27.47
CA ASP A 271 -15.06 -7.64 -27.19
C ASP A 271 -14.11 -7.74 -25.99
N VAL A 272 -14.68 -7.99 -24.82
CA VAL A 272 -14.01 -8.04 -23.52
C VAL A 272 -14.12 -9.43 -22.94
N THR A 273 -12.99 -9.99 -22.51
CA THR A 273 -12.97 -11.13 -21.58
C THR A 273 -12.40 -10.63 -20.26
N GLU A 274 -13.19 -10.76 -19.20
CA GLU A 274 -12.81 -10.36 -17.86
C GLU A 274 -13.08 -11.53 -16.90
N VAL A 275 -12.08 -11.86 -16.08
CA VAL A 275 -12.13 -13.02 -15.18
C VAL A 275 -11.59 -12.61 -13.81
N TYR A 276 -12.32 -13.02 -12.78
CA TYR A 276 -11.99 -12.77 -11.38
C TYR A 276 -11.73 -14.11 -10.69
N VAL A 277 -10.64 -14.20 -9.93
CA VAL A 277 -10.25 -15.40 -9.19
C VAL A 277 -9.96 -15.03 -7.73
N LEU A 278 -10.71 -15.65 -6.82
CA LEU A 278 -10.64 -15.41 -5.38
C LEU A 278 -10.25 -16.70 -4.67
N ASN A 279 -9.06 -16.74 -4.09
CA ASN A 279 -8.45 -17.95 -3.55
C ASN A 279 -8.48 -19.14 -4.53
N GLY A 280 -7.96 -18.93 -5.75
CA GLY A 280 -7.90 -19.96 -6.78
C GLY A 280 -9.23 -20.35 -7.42
N GLU A 281 -10.35 -19.83 -6.93
CA GLU A 281 -11.68 -20.12 -7.47
C GLU A 281 -12.16 -18.98 -8.37
N LYS A 282 -12.54 -19.30 -9.61
CA LYS A 282 -13.21 -18.34 -10.51
C LYS A 282 -14.53 -17.89 -9.88
N ILE A 283 -14.73 -16.58 -9.78
CA ILE A 283 -15.98 -15.99 -9.34
C ILE A 283 -16.58 -15.16 -10.46
N THR A 284 -17.91 -15.11 -10.49
CA THR A 284 -18.67 -14.37 -11.49
C THR A 284 -19.37 -13.20 -10.81
N PHE A 285 -19.22 -12.00 -11.34
CA PHE A 285 -20.04 -10.84 -10.98
C PHE A 285 -21.19 -10.68 -11.97
N ASP A 286 -22.28 -10.05 -11.54
CA ASP A 286 -23.36 -9.72 -12.46
C ASP A 286 -22.80 -8.71 -13.49
N PRO A 287 -22.87 -9.00 -14.81
CA PRO A 287 -22.38 -8.09 -15.84
C PRO A 287 -23.10 -6.73 -15.83
N ASN A 288 -24.24 -6.60 -15.16
CA ASN A 288 -24.96 -5.34 -14.96
C ASN A 288 -24.61 -4.64 -13.63
N GLU A 289 -23.76 -5.23 -12.80
CA GLU A 289 -23.34 -4.65 -11.53
C GLU A 289 -22.38 -3.47 -11.75
N GLU A 290 -22.61 -2.37 -11.04
CA GLU A 290 -21.72 -1.21 -11.09
C GLU A 290 -20.42 -1.55 -10.34
N TYR A 291 -19.27 -1.41 -11.01
CA TYR A 291 -17.91 -1.62 -10.47
C TYR A 291 -17.55 -3.04 -9.96
N PRO A 292 -17.53 -4.07 -10.82
CA PRO A 292 -17.11 -5.44 -10.44
C PRO A 292 -15.74 -5.50 -9.74
N SER A 293 -14.78 -4.66 -10.14
CA SER A 293 -13.46 -4.62 -9.51
C SER A 293 -13.49 -4.07 -8.07
N ALA A 294 -14.40 -3.15 -7.75
CA ALA A 294 -14.60 -2.69 -6.37
C ALA A 294 -15.20 -3.82 -5.53
N ARG A 295 -16.17 -4.55 -6.08
CA ARG A 295 -16.78 -5.70 -5.41
C ARG A 295 -15.77 -6.83 -5.16
N PHE A 296 -14.89 -7.10 -6.12
CA PHE A 296 -13.81 -8.06 -5.95
C PHE A 296 -12.92 -7.75 -4.74
N ARG A 297 -12.53 -6.47 -4.58
CA ARG A 297 -11.78 -6.01 -3.39
C ARG A 297 -12.55 -6.22 -2.10
N GLU A 298 -13.85 -5.97 -2.10
CA GLU A 298 -14.69 -6.22 -0.92
C GLU A 298 -14.75 -7.71 -0.57
N GLU A 299 -14.84 -8.61 -1.54
CA GLU A 299 -14.87 -10.05 -1.26
C GLU A 299 -13.53 -10.54 -0.70
N ILE A 300 -12.40 -10.02 -1.17
CA ILE A 300 -11.07 -10.26 -0.58
C ILE A 300 -11.04 -9.77 0.88
N ALA A 301 -11.47 -8.54 1.11
CA ALA A 301 -11.49 -7.92 2.43
C ALA A 301 -12.38 -8.72 3.42
N LYS A 302 -13.58 -9.14 3.00
CA LYS A 302 -14.47 -10.00 3.82
C LYS A 302 -13.80 -11.33 4.18
N LYS A 303 -13.18 -12.01 3.21
CA LYS A 303 -12.48 -13.29 3.46
C LYS A 303 -11.32 -13.12 4.44
N CYS A 304 -10.69 -11.95 4.45
CA CYS A 304 -9.61 -11.62 5.40
C CYS A 304 -10.14 -11.08 6.76
N GLY A 305 -11.46 -11.00 6.93
CA GLY A 305 -12.09 -10.57 8.18
C GLY A 305 -12.11 -9.06 8.41
N TYR A 306 -11.98 -8.26 7.35
CA TYR A 306 -12.14 -6.81 7.45
C TYR A 306 -13.63 -6.46 7.57
N VAL A 307 -13.92 -5.50 8.45
CA VAL A 307 -15.19 -4.79 8.47
C VAL A 307 -15.27 -3.89 7.24
N ILE A 308 -16.34 -4.02 6.47
CA ILE A 308 -16.62 -3.19 5.30
C ILE A 308 -17.85 -2.34 5.63
N SER A 309 -17.64 -1.15 6.17
CA SER A 309 -18.72 -0.18 6.28
C SER A 309 -19.13 0.28 4.88
N LYS A 310 -20.43 0.28 4.57
CA LYS A 310 -20.92 0.99 3.39
C LYS A 310 -20.68 2.49 3.63
N LYS A 311 -19.73 3.08 2.90
CA LYS A 311 -19.69 4.53 2.72
C LYS A 311 -20.80 4.94 1.76
#